data_AF-A0A258R7Y0-F1
#
_entry.id   AF-A0A258R7Y0-F1
#
_cell.length_a   1.000
_cell.length_b   1.000
_cell.length_c   1.000
_cell.angle_alpha   90.00
_cell.angle_beta   90.00
_cell.angle_gamma   90.00
#
_symmetry.space_group_name_H-M   'P 1'
#
loop_
_entity.id
_entity.type
_entity.pdbx_description
1 polymer ?
#
loop_
_entity_poly.entity_id
_entity_poly.type
_entity_poly.pdbx_seq_one_letter_code
_entity_poly.pdbx_strand_id
1 'polypeptide(L)'
;MSVGATMGAAVASAVPSLKRRMACFVYEGMMLFGIGLIPGAIGALFTALTGNTHPLQSDAALRVIAFVIYGVYFTWFWSRRGQTLPMQTWHIRLVTLSGQPLTQQRALMRYVASCAWFAPATALAALNHWTRWDALAAVGVGVVAYALLALLHPQRQFWHDALCGTQLIDAPPEKKRR
;
A
#
# COMPACT_ATOMS: atom_id res chain seq x y z
N MET A 1 11.03 48.32 8.39
CA MET A 1 10.04 47.81 7.43
C MET A 1 10.78 47.14 6.28
N SER A 2 10.21 46.05 5.75
CA SER A 2 10.69 45.23 4.62
C SER A 2 11.78 44.19 4.94
N VAL A 3 11.39 43.10 5.61
CA VAL A 3 11.99 41.78 5.34
C VAL A 3 11.14 41.15 4.24
N GLY A 4 11.74 41.05 3.06
CA GLY A 4 11.12 40.54 1.86
C GLY A 4 10.64 39.10 2.04
N ALA A 5 9.40 38.89 1.62
CA ALA A 5 8.80 37.58 1.41
C ALA A 5 9.67 36.75 0.46
N THR A 6 10.49 35.85 0.99
CA THR A 6 10.94 34.71 0.22
C THR A 6 9.74 33.79 0.05
N MET A 7 9.08 33.97 -1.10
CA MET A 7 8.10 33.07 -1.67
C MET A 7 8.65 31.64 -1.63
N GLY A 8 8.33 30.92 -0.56
CA GLY A 8 8.31 29.46 -0.56
C GLY A 8 7.21 29.06 -1.54
N ALA A 9 7.55 29.03 -2.83
CA ALA A 9 6.75 28.38 -3.83
C ALA A 9 6.72 26.90 -3.44
N ALA A 10 5.73 26.54 -2.61
CA ALA A 10 5.30 25.18 -2.44
C ALA A 10 4.94 24.70 -3.84
N VAL A 11 5.89 24.01 -4.49
CA VAL A 11 5.63 23.31 -5.74
C VAL A 11 4.46 22.40 -5.39
N ALA A 12 3.27 22.75 -5.88
CA ALA A 12 2.10 21.91 -5.82
C ALA A 12 2.50 20.63 -6.55
N SER A 13 2.94 19.65 -5.76
CA SER A 13 3.59 18.48 -6.30
C SER A 13 2.49 17.66 -6.97
N ALA A 14 2.61 17.55 -8.28
CA ALA A 14 1.54 17.06 -9.12
C ALA A 14 1.10 15.66 -8.67
N VAL A 15 -0.21 15.44 -8.69
CA VAL A 15 -0.84 14.16 -8.37
C VAL A 15 -0.42 13.14 -9.46
N PRO A 16 0.29 12.04 -9.12
CA PRO A 16 0.69 11.06 -10.12
C PRO A 16 -0.52 10.52 -10.87
N SER A 17 -0.38 10.28 -12.17
CA SER A 17 -1.47 9.75 -12.99
C SER A 17 -1.99 8.41 -12.47
N LEU A 18 -3.29 8.14 -12.64
CA LEU A 18 -3.91 6.89 -12.18
C LEU A 18 -3.20 5.66 -12.76
N LYS A 19 -2.79 5.72 -14.04
CA LYS A 19 -2.03 4.66 -14.70
C LYS A 19 -0.72 4.32 -13.95
N ARG A 20 0.05 5.35 -13.55
CA ARG A 20 1.30 5.15 -12.77
C ARG A 20 1.02 4.59 -11.39
N ARG A 21 -0.03 5.05 -10.72
CA ARG A 21 -0.45 4.50 -9.42
C ARG A 21 -0.87 3.04 -9.52
N MET A 22 -1.57 2.66 -10.58
CA MET A 22 -1.98 1.28 -10.83
C MET A 22 -0.80 0.38 -11.22
N ALA A 23 0.13 0.87 -12.04
CA ALA A 23 1.37 0.14 -12.32
C ALA A 23 2.21 -0.06 -11.05
N CYS A 24 2.31 0.96 -10.20
CA CYS A 24 2.95 0.87 -8.89
C CYS A 24 2.25 -0.14 -7.98
N PHE A 25 0.91 -0.13 -7.94
CA PHE A 25 0.12 -1.07 -7.16
C PHE A 25 0.32 -2.53 -7.61
N VAL A 26 0.32 -2.79 -8.92
CA VAL A 26 0.56 -4.12 -9.48
C VAL A 26 1.97 -4.60 -9.15
N TYR A 27 2.98 -3.72 -9.29
CA TYR A 27 4.35 -4.04 -8.90
C TYR A 27 4.39 -4.36 -7.40
N GLU A 28 3.85 -3.50 -6.54
CA GLU A 28 3.79 -3.74 -5.10
C GLU A 28 3.14 -5.10 -4.78
N GLY A 29 2.04 -5.44 -5.46
CA GLY A 29 1.40 -6.75 -5.35
C GLY A 29 2.33 -7.91 -5.69
N MET A 30 3.12 -7.82 -6.76
CA MET A 30 4.10 -8.84 -7.13
C MET A 30 5.21 -9.01 -6.07
N MET A 31 5.68 -7.90 -5.49
CA MET A 31 6.70 -7.97 -4.43
C MET A 31 6.14 -8.54 -3.13
N LEU A 32 4.95 -8.11 -2.73
CA LEU A 32 4.27 -8.66 -1.55
C LEU A 32 3.89 -10.13 -1.73
N PHE A 33 3.51 -10.54 -2.94
CA PHE A 33 3.28 -11.96 -3.24
C PHE A 33 4.52 -12.79 -2.92
N GLY A 34 5.71 -12.37 -3.36
CA GLY A 34 6.96 -13.05 -3.02
C GLY A 34 7.24 -13.08 -1.51
N ILE A 35 7.05 -11.96 -0.81
CA ILE A 35 7.24 -11.86 0.65
C ILE A 35 6.25 -12.76 1.40
N GLY A 36 5.00 -12.83 0.95
CA GLY A 36 3.94 -13.62 1.56
C GLY A 36 4.11 -15.13 1.45
N LEU A 37 4.90 -15.62 0.49
CA LEU A 37 5.22 -17.04 0.37
C LEU A 37 6.20 -17.53 1.44
N ILE A 38 7.01 -16.64 2.01
CA ILE A 38 8.11 -16.99 2.94
C ILE A 38 7.59 -17.75 4.18
N PRO A 39 6.56 -17.28 4.92
CA PRO A 39 6.07 -18.00 6.09
C PRO A 39 5.55 -19.41 5.76
N GLY A 40 4.86 -19.56 4.64
CA GLY A 40 4.35 -20.85 4.18
C GLY A 40 5.48 -21.81 3.80
N ALA A 41 6.51 -21.33 3.09
CA ALA A 41 7.67 -22.12 2.72
C ALA A 41 8.47 -22.59 3.94
N ILE A 42 8.67 -21.72 4.94
CA ILE A 42 9.33 -22.08 6.20
C ILE A 42 8.50 -23.13 6.95
N GLY A 43 7.18 -22.95 7.02
CA GLY A 43 6.28 -23.92 7.65
C GLY A 43 6.33 -25.29 6.98
N ALA A 44 6.29 -25.33 5.65
CA ALA A 44 6.39 -26.56 4.88
C ALA A 44 7.74 -27.28 5.09
N LEU A 45 8.85 -26.53 5.11
CA LEU A 45 10.18 -27.08 5.40
C LEU A 45 10.24 -27.68 6.81
N PHE A 46 9.67 -27.01 7.81
CA PHE A 46 9.62 -27.52 9.19
C PHE A 46 8.87 -28.85 9.27
N THR A 47 7.72 -28.96 8.60
CA THR A 47 6.96 -30.22 8.57
C THR A 47 7.70 -31.32 7.83
N ALA A 48 8.38 -31.00 6.72
CA ALA A 48 9.19 -31.98 6.00
C ALA A 48 10.35 -32.53 6.86
N LEU A 49 10.97 -31.71 7.72
CA LEU A 49 12.09 -32.11 8.56
C LEU A 49 11.67 -32.82 9.86
N THR A 50 10.51 -32.47 10.42
CA THR A 50 10.10 -32.93 11.76
C THR A 50 8.94 -33.92 11.75
N GLY A 51 8.22 -34.06 10.63
CA GLY A 51 6.99 -34.83 10.53
C GLY A 51 5.80 -34.22 11.29
N ASN A 52 5.98 -33.09 11.99
CA ASN A 52 4.94 -32.46 12.80
C ASN A 52 4.33 -31.25 12.07
N THR A 53 2.99 -31.15 12.12
CA THR A 53 2.27 -29.97 11.66
C THR A 53 2.33 -28.87 12.71
N HIS A 54 2.82 -27.69 12.34
CA HIS A 54 2.91 -26.56 13.26
C HIS A 54 1.59 -25.75 13.26
N PRO A 55 1.03 -25.33 14.40
CA PRO A 55 -0.23 -24.53 14.45
C PRO A 55 -0.20 -23.23 13.62
N LEU A 56 1.00 -22.67 13.44
CA LEU A 56 1.25 -21.49 12.60
C LEU A 56 1.10 -21.74 11.09
N GLN A 57 0.82 -22.98 10.67
CA GLN A 57 0.52 -23.33 9.28
C GLN A 57 -0.98 -23.28 8.96
N SER A 58 -1.84 -22.95 9.92
CA SER A 58 -3.25 -22.73 9.61
C SER A 58 -3.45 -21.52 8.68
N ASP A 59 -4.45 -21.59 7.81
CA ASP A 59 -4.80 -20.49 6.89
C ASP A 59 -4.99 -19.16 7.63
N ALA A 60 -5.62 -19.21 8.81
CA ALA A 60 -5.83 -18.04 9.65
C ALA A 60 -4.49 -17.48 10.18
N ALA A 61 -3.60 -18.33 10.68
CA ALA A 61 -2.29 -17.90 11.16
C ALA A 61 -1.46 -17.28 10.03
N LEU A 62 -1.42 -17.91 8.85
CA LEU A 62 -0.71 -17.39 7.69
C LEU A 62 -1.25 -16.03 7.23
N ARG A 63 -2.58 -15.82 7.25
CA ARG A 63 -3.21 -14.52 6.95
C ARG A 63 -2.80 -13.44 7.96
N VAL A 64 -2.80 -13.76 9.26
CA VAL A 64 -2.39 -12.82 10.31
C VAL A 64 -0.90 -12.49 10.20
N ILE A 65 -0.05 -13.49 10.00
CA ILE A 65 1.39 -13.30 9.81
C ILE A 65 1.65 -12.43 8.59
N ALA A 66 1.01 -12.70 7.45
CA ALA A 66 1.13 -11.88 6.24
C ALA A 66 0.66 -10.45 6.49
N PHE A 67 -0.48 -10.27 7.16
CA PHE A 67 -0.99 -8.94 7.52
C PHE A 67 0.00 -8.14 8.39
N VAL A 68 0.65 -8.79 9.36
CA VAL A 68 1.66 -8.14 10.21
C VAL A 68 2.93 -7.82 9.41
N ILE A 69 3.44 -8.76 8.61
CA ILE A 69 4.63 -8.55 7.78
C ILE A 69 4.42 -7.38 6.81
N TYR A 70 3.28 -7.35 6.12
CA TYR A 70 2.95 -6.26 5.20
C TYR A 70 2.75 -4.93 5.93
N GLY A 71 2.12 -4.97 7.12
CA GLY A 71 1.95 -3.78 7.95
C GLY A 71 3.28 -3.18 8.38
N VAL A 72 4.22 -4.02 8.85
CA VAL A 72 5.59 -3.59 9.21
C VAL A 72 6.32 -3.07 7.99
N TYR A 73 6.26 -3.79 6.87
CA TYR A 73 6.85 -3.40 5.59
C TYR A 73 6.40 -1.99 5.19
N PHE A 74 5.09 -1.78 5.02
CA PHE A 74 4.56 -0.50 4.55
C PHE A 74 4.81 0.63 5.55
N THR A 75 4.54 0.39 6.84
CA THR A 75 4.70 1.40 7.89
C THR A 75 6.14 1.90 7.93
N TRP A 76 7.11 0.99 7.86
CA TRP A 76 8.53 1.33 7.87
C TRP A 76 8.97 2.14 6.64
N PHE A 77 8.64 1.65 5.43
CA PHE A 77 9.04 2.33 4.19
C PHE A 77 8.38 3.71 4.05
N TRP A 78 7.10 3.82 4.39
CA TRP A 78 6.36 5.08 4.33
C TRP A 78 6.82 6.08 5.38
N SER A 79 7.10 5.66 6.62
CA SER A 79 7.55 6.61 7.64
C SER A 79 9.00 7.04 7.44
N ARG A 80 9.89 6.12 7.01
CA ARG A 80 11.33 6.41 6.92
C ARG A 80 11.72 7.15 5.64
N ARG A 81 11.13 6.78 4.50
CA ARG A 81 11.50 7.32 3.17
C ARG A 81 10.32 7.99 2.46
N GLY A 82 9.09 7.69 2.86
CA GLY A 82 7.89 8.10 2.11
C GLY A 82 7.73 7.34 0.80
N GLN A 83 8.50 6.26 0.57
CA GLN A 83 8.50 5.51 -0.68
C GLN A 83 8.84 4.03 -0.41
N THR A 84 8.04 3.14 -0.99
CA THR A 84 8.43 1.74 -1.21
C THR A 84 9.28 1.61 -2.47
N LEU A 85 9.87 0.44 -2.70
CA LEU A 85 10.67 0.19 -3.89
C LEU A 85 9.86 0.43 -5.19
N PRO A 86 8.62 -0.09 -5.35
CA PRO A 86 7.77 0.23 -6.50
C PRO A 86 7.47 1.72 -6.66
N MET A 87 7.21 2.42 -5.55
CA MET A 87 6.99 3.87 -5.58
C MET A 87 8.20 4.61 -6.12
N GLN A 88 9.42 4.19 -5.74
CA GLN A 88 10.66 4.75 -6.29
C GLN A 88 10.77 4.50 -7.79
N THR A 89 10.49 3.28 -8.26
CA THR A 89 10.54 2.93 -9.69
C THR A 89 9.59 3.81 -10.52
N TRP A 90 8.41 4.11 -9.97
CA TRP A 90 7.39 4.90 -10.65
C TRP A 90 7.43 6.39 -10.30
N HIS A 91 8.46 6.88 -9.61
CA HIS A 91 8.63 8.28 -9.21
C HIS A 91 7.44 8.84 -8.42
N ILE A 92 6.91 8.04 -7.49
CA ILE A 92 5.80 8.40 -6.61
C ILE A 92 6.34 8.57 -5.20
N ARG A 93 5.89 9.59 -4.46
CA ARG A 93 6.20 9.77 -3.05
C ARG A 93 4.94 10.00 -2.24
N LEU A 94 4.93 9.43 -1.04
CA LEU A 94 3.89 9.60 -0.05
C LEU A 94 4.34 10.66 0.95
N VAL A 95 3.50 11.68 1.13
CA VAL A 95 3.72 12.79 2.07
C VAL A 95 2.42 13.12 2.80
N THR A 96 2.50 13.91 3.86
CA THR A 96 1.32 14.51 4.51
C THR A 96 0.71 15.59 3.62
N LEU A 97 -0.50 16.07 3.97
CA LEU A 97 -1.09 17.25 3.29
C LEU A 97 -0.20 18.50 3.37
N SER A 98 0.62 18.62 4.42
CA SER A 98 1.62 19.68 4.59
C SER A 98 2.95 19.41 3.86
N GLY A 99 3.05 18.33 3.08
CA GLY A 99 4.26 17.95 2.35
C GLY A 99 5.37 17.33 3.20
N GLN A 100 5.08 17.01 4.47
CA GLN A 100 6.07 16.46 5.42
C GLN A 100 6.15 14.93 5.33
N PRO A 101 7.23 14.32 5.84
CA PRO A 101 7.31 12.88 6.04
C PRO A 101 6.20 12.37 6.96
N LEU A 102 5.76 11.12 6.75
CA LEU A 102 4.75 10.50 7.62
C LEU A 102 5.38 10.05 8.94
N THR A 103 4.65 10.22 10.04
CA THR A 103 4.96 9.53 11.29
C THR A 103 4.60 8.05 11.18
N GLN A 104 5.22 7.19 11.99
CA GLN A 104 4.88 5.75 12.03
C GLN A 104 3.40 5.51 12.34
N GLN A 105 2.83 6.27 13.28
CA GLN A 105 1.40 6.18 13.61
C GLN A 105 0.52 6.48 12.39
N ARG A 106 0.82 7.55 11.64
CA ARG A 106 0.04 7.90 10.44
C ARG A 106 0.21 6.86 9.33
N ALA A 107 1.41 6.32 9.15
CA ALA A 107 1.66 5.26 8.18
C ALA A 107 0.89 3.97 8.54
N LEU A 108 0.81 3.61 9.82
CA LEU A 108 0.02 2.47 10.30
C LEU A 108 -1.49 2.71 10.12
N MET A 109 -1.99 3.89 10.47
CA MET A 109 -3.40 4.25 10.23
C MET A 109 -3.74 4.16 8.74
N ARG A 110 -2.84 4.64 7.87
CA ARG A 110 -2.99 4.54 6.42
C ARG A 110 -2.98 3.08 5.94
N TYR A 111 -2.15 2.22 6.52
CA TYR A 111 -2.14 0.79 6.20
C TYR A 111 -3.49 0.15 6.55
N VAL A 112 -3.99 0.37 7.77
CA VAL A 112 -5.29 -0.16 8.21
C VAL A 112 -6.44 0.40 7.36
N ALA A 113 -6.43 1.70 7.06
CA ALA A 113 -7.42 2.33 6.19
C ALA A 113 -7.36 1.79 4.75
N SER A 114 -6.17 1.47 4.24
CA SER A 114 -5.98 0.81 2.94
C SER A 114 -6.54 -0.61 2.92
N CYS A 115 -6.65 -1.30 4.06
CA CYS A 115 -7.29 -2.61 4.11
C CYS A 115 -8.82 -2.53 4.09
N ALA A 116 -9.41 -1.41 4.51
CA ALA A 116 -10.85 -1.27 4.67
C ALA A 116 -11.63 -1.46 3.36
N TRP A 117 -11.07 -1.09 2.20
CA TRP A 117 -11.75 -1.25 0.92
C TRP A 117 -11.64 -2.67 0.33
N PHE A 118 -10.71 -3.50 0.83
CA PHE A 118 -10.67 -4.93 0.49
C PHE A 118 -11.72 -5.73 1.26
N ALA A 119 -12.13 -5.26 2.44
CA ALA A 119 -13.04 -5.98 3.34
C ALA A 119 -14.42 -6.30 2.71
N PRO A 120 -15.07 -5.42 1.93
CA PRO A 120 -16.34 -5.75 1.28
C PRO A 120 -16.21 -6.89 0.27
N ALA A 121 -15.17 -6.89 -0.57
CA ALA A 121 -14.97 -7.92 -1.58
C ALA A 121 -14.68 -9.29 -0.94
N THR A 122 -13.86 -9.32 0.12
CA THR A 122 -13.56 -10.56 0.84
C THR A 122 -14.75 -11.06 1.67
N ALA A 123 -15.53 -10.16 2.27
CA ALA A 123 -16.76 -10.51 2.98
C ALA A 123 -17.81 -11.09 2.03
N LEU A 124 -18.04 -10.46 0.87
CA LEU A 124 -18.96 -10.98 -0.15
C LEU A 124 -18.51 -12.37 -0.65
N ALA A 125 -17.23 -12.56 -0.91
CA ALA A 125 -16.71 -13.87 -1.32
C ALA A 125 -16.91 -14.94 -0.24
N ALA A 126 -16.71 -14.59 1.04
CA ALA A 126 -16.90 -15.50 2.16
C ALA A 126 -18.38 -15.88 2.36
N LEU A 127 -19.29 -14.90 2.26
CA LEU A 127 -20.73 -15.12 2.42
C LEU A 127 -21.33 -15.99 1.31
N ASN A 128 -20.79 -15.90 0.09
CA ASN A 128 -21.29 -16.65 -1.06
C ASN A 128 -20.53 -17.97 -1.30
N HIS A 129 -19.60 -18.36 -0.42
CA HIS A 129 -18.77 -19.56 -0.57
C HIS A 129 -18.09 -19.66 -1.94
N TRP A 130 -17.69 -18.52 -2.48
CA TRP A 130 -17.07 -18.42 -3.80
C TRP A 130 -15.78 -19.22 -3.88
N THR A 131 -15.49 -19.76 -5.07
CA THR A 131 -14.21 -20.41 -5.30
C THR A 131 -13.08 -19.40 -5.16
N ARG A 132 -11.84 -19.88 -5.01
CA ARG A 132 -10.67 -19.00 -4.91
C ARG A 132 -10.54 -18.07 -6.12
N TRP A 133 -10.91 -18.55 -7.31
CA TRP A 133 -10.86 -17.78 -8.54
C TRP A 133 -11.93 -16.70 -8.59
N ASP A 134 -13.15 -17.01 -8.16
CA ASP A 134 -14.25 -16.04 -8.06
C ASP A 134 -13.93 -14.94 -7.04
N ALA A 135 -13.35 -15.32 -5.89
CA ALA A 135 -12.88 -14.39 -4.88
C ALA A 135 -11.77 -13.47 -5.42
N LEU A 136 -10.80 -14.01 -6.15
CA LEU A 136 -9.75 -13.22 -6.80
C LEU A 136 -10.31 -12.26 -7.85
N ALA A 137 -11.26 -12.72 -8.68
CA ALA A 137 -11.93 -11.87 -9.66
C ALA A 137 -12.70 -10.73 -8.98
N ALA A 138 -13.45 -11.02 -7.91
CA ALA A 138 -14.17 -10.03 -7.13
C ALA A 138 -13.24 -8.99 -6.49
N VAL A 139 -12.10 -9.41 -5.95
CA VAL A 139 -11.07 -8.50 -5.45
C VAL A 139 -10.52 -7.63 -6.58
N GLY A 140 -10.23 -8.21 -7.75
CA GLY A 140 -9.79 -7.46 -8.94
C GLY A 140 -10.79 -6.38 -9.37
N VAL A 141 -12.08 -6.72 -9.43
CA VAL A 141 -13.16 -5.77 -9.73
C VAL A 141 -13.23 -4.69 -8.65
N GLY A 142 -13.12 -5.07 -7.37
CA GLY A 142 -13.08 -4.14 -6.25
C GLY A 142 -11.91 -3.16 -6.33
N VAL A 143 -10.72 -3.61 -6.74
CA VAL A 143 -9.54 -2.76 -6.97
C VAL A 143 -9.82 -1.72 -8.04
N VAL A 144 -10.37 -2.14 -9.18
CA VAL A 144 -10.68 -1.23 -10.29
C VAL A 144 -11.76 -0.25 -9.88
N ALA A 145 -12.83 -0.71 -9.24
CA ALA A 145 -13.90 0.16 -8.74
C ALA A 145 -13.36 1.20 -7.75
N TYR A 146 -12.55 0.77 -6.79
CA TYR A 146 -11.92 1.67 -5.81
C TYR A 146 -10.95 2.67 -6.47
N ALA A 147 -10.20 2.23 -7.49
CA ALA A 147 -9.31 3.11 -8.24
C ALA A 147 -10.09 4.17 -9.04
N LEU A 148 -11.25 3.82 -9.60
CA LEU A 148 -12.14 4.75 -10.27
C LEU A 148 -12.79 5.73 -9.29
N LEU A 149 -13.09 5.31 -8.05
CA LEU A 149 -13.57 6.23 -7.00
C LEU A 149 -12.56 7.34 -6.69
N ALA A 150 -11.27 7.13 -6.92
CA ALA A 150 -10.27 8.19 -6.78
C ALA A 150 -10.44 9.30 -7.82
N LEU A 151 -11.06 9.02 -8.98
CA LEU A 151 -11.35 10.04 -9.99
C LEU A 151 -12.49 10.98 -9.58
N LEU A 152 -13.38 10.52 -8.69
CA LEU A 152 -14.48 11.31 -8.14
C LEU A 152 -14.03 12.22 -6.99
N HIS A 153 -12.88 11.93 -6.37
CA HIS A 153 -12.34 12.74 -5.30
C HIS A 153 -11.81 14.08 -5.86
N PRO A 154 -12.14 15.24 -5.27
CA PRO A 154 -11.76 16.56 -5.82
C PRO A 154 -10.25 16.72 -6.02
N GLN A 155 -9.45 16.15 -5.11
CA GLN A 155 -7.98 16.17 -5.16
C GLN A 155 -7.38 15.00 -5.98
N ARG A 156 -8.22 14.15 -6.58
CA ARG A 156 -7.82 12.93 -7.31
C ARG A 156 -6.87 12.00 -6.51
N GLN A 157 -7.02 11.97 -5.19
CA GLN A 157 -6.29 11.07 -4.28
C GLN A 157 -7.18 9.88 -3.92
N PHE A 158 -6.58 8.79 -3.45
CA PHE A 158 -7.39 7.68 -2.93
C PHE A 158 -8.11 8.10 -1.64
N TRP A 159 -9.26 7.49 -1.38
CA TRP A 159 -10.07 7.84 -0.21
C TRP A 159 -9.36 7.53 1.11
N HIS A 160 -8.56 6.46 1.18
CA HIS A 160 -7.74 6.17 2.36
C HIS A 160 -6.66 7.23 2.58
N ASP A 161 -6.14 7.83 1.50
CA ASP A 161 -5.15 8.90 1.61
C ASP A 161 -5.80 10.15 2.22
N ALA A 162 -7.01 10.50 1.77
CA ALA A 162 -7.80 11.60 2.30
C ALA A 162 -8.16 11.41 3.79
N LEU A 163 -8.64 10.23 4.17
CA LEU A 163 -8.96 9.88 5.55
C LEU A 163 -7.76 10.00 6.50
N CYS A 164 -6.56 9.68 6.02
CA CYS A 164 -5.33 9.72 6.82
C CYS A 164 -4.56 11.04 6.73
N GLY A 165 -5.05 12.03 5.97
CA GLY A 165 -4.33 13.29 5.76
C GLY A 165 -2.99 13.08 5.05
N THR A 166 -2.97 12.15 4.10
CA THR A 166 -1.81 11.79 3.28
C THR A 166 -2.11 12.02 1.81
N GLN A 167 -1.08 12.09 0.99
CA GLN A 167 -1.23 12.29 -0.45
C GLN A 167 -0.04 11.69 -1.20
N LEU A 168 -0.35 11.16 -2.38
CA LEU A 168 0.66 10.72 -3.34
C LEU A 168 1.00 11.89 -4.27
N ILE A 169 2.31 12.16 -4.36
CA ILE A 169 2.88 13.25 -5.15
C ILE A 169 3.92 12.72 -6.13
N ASP A 170 4.15 13.43 -7.22
CA ASP A 170 5.24 13.15 -8.13
C ASP A 170 6.59 13.49 -7.50
N ALA A 171 7.53 12.54 -7.59
CA ALA A 171 8.88 12.65 -7.08
C ALA A 171 9.88 12.35 -8.20
N PRO A 172 10.12 13.32 -9.11
CA PRO A 172 11.11 13.17 -10.16
C PRO A 172 12.49 12.91 -9.55
N PRO A 173 13.36 12.17 -10.27
CA PRO A 173 14.69 11.85 -9.77
C PRO A 173 15.46 13.14 -9.48
N GLU A 174 16.05 13.21 -8.29
CA GLU A 174 16.84 14.37 -7.87
C GLU A 174 18.01 14.53 -8.85
N LYS A 175 18.04 15.66 -9.58
CA LYS A 175 19.17 15.98 -10.46
C LYS A 175 20.41 16.07 -9.57
N LYS A 176 21.29 15.05 -9.63
CA LYS A 176 22.62 15.11 -9.03
C LYS A 176 23.31 16.37 -9.57
N ARG A 177 23.47 17.38 -8.71
CA ARG A 177 24.24 18.59 -9.01
C ARG A 177 25.69 18.13 -9.17
N ARG A 178 26.14 18.02 -10.41
CA ARG A 178 27.53 17.71 -10.78
C ARG A 178 28.44 18.88 -10.41
#